data_AF-F5IWK4-F1
#
_entry.id   AF-F5IWK4-F1
#
_cell.length_a   1.000
_cell.length_b   1.000
_cell.length_c   1.000
_cell.angle_alpha   90.00
_cell.angle_beta   90.00
_cell.angle_gamma   90.00
#
_symmetry.space_group_name_H-M   'P 1'
#
loop_
_entity.id
_entity.type
_entity.pdbx_description
1 polymer ?
#
loop_
_entity_poly.entity_id
_entity_poly.type
_entity_poly.pdbx_seq_one_letter_code
_entity_poly.pdbx_strand_id
1 'polypeptide(L)'
;MISVIFITGLFFFFHFRGFFIIDKSEREKFISEIKNSPQLPEKFYTIYNIIHPHSLESKSWMHFINHQAGENRYCACRELVYAGLYPFYTKAWDIIPIITMVEKYATQEECLNYYIHKKIKDENIDIQNINELGDSEIAELILLIENPSYYNKKRYPERMHNRVSEILNKLNK
;
A
#
# COMPACT_ATOMS: atom_id res chain seq x y z
N MET A 1 28.69 -23.39 -9.46
CA MET A 1 29.37 -22.26 -8.78
C MET A 1 29.03 -20.92 -9.42
N ILE A 2 29.19 -20.75 -10.74
CA ILE A 2 28.83 -19.51 -11.48
C ILE A 2 27.35 -19.13 -11.28
N SER A 3 26.42 -20.09 -11.36
CA SER A 3 24.99 -19.83 -11.16
C SER A 3 24.65 -19.35 -9.74
N VAL A 4 25.37 -19.84 -8.72
CA VAL A 4 25.18 -19.40 -7.33
C VAL A 4 25.66 -17.96 -7.17
N ILE A 5 26.85 -17.65 -7.68
CA ILE A 5 27.41 -16.29 -7.65
C ILE A 5 26.47 -15.29 -8.36
N PHE A 6 25.88 -15.69 -9.50
CA PHE A 6 24.94 -14.85 -10.23
C PHE A 6 23.64 -14.61 -9.45
N ILE A 7 23.04 -15.65 -8.86
CA ILE A 7 21.82 -15.53 -8.03
C ILE A 7 22.09 -14.67 -6.79
N THR A 8 23.22 -14.91 -6.12
CA THR A 8 23.62 -14.10 -4.96
C THR A 8 23.86 -12.64 -5.37
N GLY A 9 24.55 -12.40 -6.49
CA GLY A 9 24.75 -11.06 -7.04
C GLY A 9 23.44 -10.33 -7.35
N LEU A 10 22.47 -11.01 -7.97
CA LEU A 10 21.13 -10.47 -8.21
C LEU A 10 20.41 -10.15 -6.89
N PHE A 11 20.47 -11.03 -5.90
CA PHE A 11 19.87 -10.78 -4.60
C PHE A 11 20.45 -9.52 -3.95
N PHE A 12 21.79 -9.41 -3.89
CA PHE A 12 22.45 -8.21 -3.36
C PHE A 12 22.09 -6.95 -4.15
N PHE A 13 22.06 -7.06 -5.48
CA PHE A 13 21.65 -5.95 -6.34
C PHE A 13 20.26 -5.43 -5.97
N PHE A 14 19.23 -6.28 -5.95
CA PHE A 14 17.87 -5.82 -5.61
C PHE A 14 17.75 -5.37 -4.15
N HIS A 15 18.47 -6.00 -3.22
CA HIS A 15 18.34 -5.73 -1.79
C HIS A 15 19.06 -4.46 -1.31
N PHE A 16 20.10 -4.02 -2.03
CA PHE A 16 20.89 -2.84 -1.68
C PHE A 16 20.71 -1.67 -2.64
N ARG A 17 20.27 -1.90 -3.89
CA ARG A 17 20.10 -0.83 -4.88
C ARG A 17 19.16 0.29 -4.42
N GLY A 18 18.12 -0.01 -3.66
CA GLY A 18 17.21 1.00 -3.10
C GLY A 18 17.94 2.12 -2.33
N PHE A 19 19.01 1.76 -1.60
CA PHE A 19 19.82 2.70 -0.82
C PHE A 19 20.70 3.63 -1.66
N PHE A 20 20.97 3.24 -2.91
CA PHE A 20 21.77 4.03 -3.85
C PHE A 20 20.90 4.88 -4.80
N ILE A 21 19.60 4.57 -4.90
CA ILE A 21 18.67 5.34 -5.74
C ILE A 21 18.24 6.63 -5.04
N ILE A 22 17.93 6.55 -3.75
CA ILE A 22 17.44 7.68 -2.95
C ILE A 22 18.59 8.18 -2.07
N ASP A 23 18.85 9.50 -2.11
CA ASP A 23 19.86 10.12 -1.24
C ASP A 23 19.58 9.81 0.23
N LYS A 24 20.63 9.76 1.05
CA LYS A 24 20.49 9.44 2.48
C LYS A 24 19.55 10.40 3.20
N SER A 25 19.66 11.70 2.95
CA SER A 25 18.84 12.73 3.61
C SER A 25 17.37 12.63 3.17
N GLU A 26 17.11 12.43 1.89
CA GLU A 26 15.76 12.24 1.35
C GLU A 26 15.13 10.95 1.87
N ARG A 27 15.90 9.87 1.93
CA ARG A 27 15.45 8.59 2.48
C ARG A 27 15.09 8.73 3.95
N GLU A 28 15.95 9.35 4.76
CA GLU A 28 15.68 9.56 6.19
C GLU A 28 14.43 10.40 6.40
N LYS A 29 14.25 11.47 5.62
CA LYS A 29 13.04 12.28 5.63
C LYS A 29 11.81 11.45 5.26
N PHE A 30 11.85 10.72 4.16
CA PHE A 30 10.73 9.92 3.68
C PHE A 30 10.35 8.83 4.69
N ILE A 31 11.31 8.06 5.20
CA ILE A 31 11.05 7.06 6.23
C ILE A 31 10.48 7.69 7.51
N SER A 32 10.97 8.87 7.90
CA SER A 32 10.44 9.61 9.04
C SER A 32 8.96 9.98 8.84
N GLU A 33 8.59 10.44 7.65
CA GLU A 33 7.19 10.76 7.33
C GLU A 33 6.28 9.53 7.40
N ILE A 34 6.76 8.36 6.94
CA ILE A 34 6.03 7.09 7.05
C ILE A 34 5.78 6.73 8.51
N LYS A 35 6.84 6.70 9.31
CA LYS A 35 6.76 6.26 10.72
C LYS A 35 5.98 7.20 11.62
N ASN A 36 5.95 8.49 11.28
CA ASN A 36 5.20 9.50 12.03
C ASN A 36 3.77 9.68 11.49
N SER A 37 3.35 8.91 10.50
CA SER A 37 1.96 8.97 10.01
C SER A 37 1.00 8.50 11.10
N PRO A 38 -0.15 9.20 11.29
CA PRO A 38 -1.12 8.80 12.29
C PRO A 38 -1.60 7.37 12.06
N GLN A 39 -1.74 6.61 13.13
CA GLN A 39 -2.28 5.25 13.06
C GLN A 39 -3.74 5.28 12.64
N LEU A 40 -4.12 4.38 11.74
CA LEU A 40 -5.51 4.13 11.39
C LEU A 40 -6.19 3.34 12.54
N PRO A 41 -7.51 3.47 12.73
CA PRO A 41 -8.22 2.70 13.74
C PRO A 41 -8.19 1.20 13.41
N GLU A 42 -8.23 0.33 14.43
CA GLU A 42 -8.06 -1.13 14.28
C GLU A 42 -8.98 -1.75 13.21
N LYS A 43 -10.27 -1.38 13.25
CA LYS A 43 -11.28 -1.76 12.25
C LYS A 43 -10.89 -1.46 10.81
N PHE A 44 -10.07 -0.43 10.58
CA PHE A 44 -9.56 -0.09 9.26
C PHE A 44 -8.69 -1.21 8.71
N TYR A 45 -7.73 -1.70 9.49
CA TYR A 45 -6.85 -2.79 9.05
C TYR A 45 -7.65 -4.08 8.79
N THR A 46 -8.65 -4.37 9.61
CA THR A 46 -9.54 -5.53 9.42
C THR A 46 -10.28 -5.44 8.09
N ILE A 47 -10.96 -4.33 7.82
CA ILE A 47 -11.73 -4.13 6.58
C ILE A 47 -10.80 -4.09 5.37
N TYR A 48 -9.64 -3.44 5.50
CA TYR A 48 -8.62 -3.40 4.45
C TYR A 48 -8.13 -4.81 4.09
N ASN A 49 -7.90 -5.69 5.08
CA ASN A 49 -7.47 -7.07 4.82
C ASN A 49 -8.60 -7.94 4.23
N ILE A 50 -9.88 -7.63 4.47
CA ILE A 50 -11.01 -8.28 3.79
C ILE A 50 -11.04 -7.90 2.29
N ILE A 51 -10.76 -6.64 1.98
CA ILE A 51 -10.73 -6.13 0.61
C ILE A 51 -9.46 -6.62 -0.12
N HIS A 52 -8.33 -6.64 0.60
CA HIS A 52 -7.01 -7.03 0.13
C HIS A 52 -6.37 -8.09 1.02
N PRO A 53 -6.69 -9.38 0.83
CA PRO A 53 -6.15 -10.46 1.65
C PRO A 53 -4.61 -10.50 1.63
N HIS A 54 -4.01 -10.68 2.82
CA HIS A 54 -2.56 -10.76 3.06
C HIS A 54 -1.77 -9.49 2.74
N SER A 55 -2.45 -8.35 2.58
CA SER A 55 -1.80 -7.08 2.25
C SER A 55 -0.93 -6.50 3.36
N LEU A 56 -1.22 -6.88 4.61
CA LEU A 56 -0.49 -6.43 5.81
C LEU A 56 0.61 -7.41 6.25
N GLU A 57 0.60 -8.64 5.73
CA GLU A 57 1.53 -9.71 6.13
C GLU A 57 2.65 -9.92 5.09
N SER A 58 2.37 -9.59 3.83
CA SER A 58 3.25 -9.92 2.72
C SER A 58 4.46 -8.98 2.62
N LYS A 59 5.64 -9.56 2.38
CA LYS A 59 6.84 -8.81 1.98
C LYS A 59 6.86 -8.60 0.47
N SER A 60 7.52 -7.55 0.01
CA SER A 60 7.67 -7.19 -1.41
C SER A 60 8.16 -8.33 -2.30
N TRP A 61 9.09 -9.15 -1.82
CA TRP A 61 9.59 -10.31 -2.58
C TRP A 61 8.54 -11.42 -2.72
N MET A 62 7.67 -11.61 -1.71
CA MET A 62 6.56 -12.55 -1.80
C MET A 62 5.54 -12.05 -2.84
N HIS A 63 5.28 -10.74 -2.88
CA HIS A 63 4.45 -10.15 -3.92
C HIS A 63 5.02 -10.40 -5.32
N PHE A 64 6.33 -10.29 -5.53
CA PHE A 64 6.94 -10.58 -6.83
C PHE A 64 6.71 -12.05 -7.26
N ILE A 65 6.88 -13.00 -6.34
CA ILE A 65 6.63 -14.42 -6.61
C ILE A 65 5.14 -14.68 -6.89
N ASN A 66 4.27 -14.09 -6.07
CA ASN A 66 2.82 -14.28 -6.19
C ASN A 66 2.27 -13.67 -7.49
N HIS A 67 2.78 -12.50 -7.89
CA HIS A 67 2.40 -11.88 -9.16
C HIS A 67 2.76 -12.76 -10.36
N GLN A 68 3.94 -13.39 -10.34
CA GLN A 68 4.33 -14.35 -11.38
C GLN A 68 3.51 -15.64 -11.35
N ALA A 69 2.95 -16.00 -10.19
CA ALA A 69 2.02 -17.11 -10.03
C ALA A 69 0.56 -16.74 -10.42
N GLY A 70 0.31 -15.52 -10.89
CA GLY A 70 -1.04 -15.04 -11.23
C GLY A 70 -1.89 -14.62 -10.02
N GLU A 71 -1.30 -14.59 -8.83
CA GLU A 71 -1.95 -14.13 -7.62
C GLU A 71 -1.72 -12.61 -7.47
N ASN A 72 -2.78 -11.83 -7.66
CA ASN A 72 -2.73 -10.39 -7.45
C ASN A 72 -2.87 -10.05 -5.97
N ARG A 73 -1.81 -10.30 -5.19
CA ARG A 73 -1.77 -9.92 -3.77
C ARG A 73 -1.40 -8.45 -3.66
N TYR A 74 -2.13 -7.70 -2.85
CA TYR A 74 -1.85 -6.29 -2.59
C TYR A 74 -0.69 -6.15 -1.59
N CYS A 75 0.07 -5.05 -1.64
CA CYS A 75 1.12 -4.74 -0.66
C CYS A 75 1.06 -3.25 -0.32
N ALA A 76 0.86 -2.91 0.96
CA ALA A 76 0.67 -1.52 1.37
C ALA A 76 1.91 -0.66 1.08
N CYS A 77 3.12 -1.17 1.36
CA CYS A 77 4.36 -0.45 1.02
C CYS A 77 4.56 -0.27 -0.49
N ARG A 78 4.04 -1.18 -1.32
CA ARG A 78 4.03 -1.00 -2.77
C ARG A 78 3.18 0.20 -3.16
N GLU A 79 1.93 0.28 -2.70
CA GLU A 79 1.03 1.39 -3.01
C GLU A 79 1.58 2.72 -2.51
N LEU A 80 2.18 2.73 -1.32
CA LEU A 80 2.90 3.88 -0.79
C LEU A 80 4.03 4.34 -1.72
N VAL A 81 4.87 3.42 -2.22
CA VAL A 81 5.97 3.78 -3.12
C VAL A 81 5.43 4.32 -4.46
N TYR A 82 4.35 3.73 -4.99
CA TYR A 82 3.69 4.24 -6.18
C TYR A 82 3.07 5.63 -5.97
N ALA A 83 2.47 5.90 -4.81
CA ALA A 83 1.87 7.20 -4.52
C ALA A 83 2.89 8.28 -4.11
N GLY A 84 3.93 7.89 -3.39
CA GLY A 84 4.89 8.80 -2.75
C GLY A 84 6.15 9.08 -3.56
N LEU A 85 6.66 8.08 -4.28
CA LEU A 85 8.00 8.13 -4.87
C LEU A 85 8.01 7.93 -6.38
N TYR A 86 7.07 7.18 -6.96
CA TYR A 86 7.03 6.94 -8.41
C TYR A 86 7.02 8.21 -9.29
N PRO A 87 6.38 9.33 -8.90
CA PRO A 87 6.49 10.58 -9.65
C PRO A 87 7.93 11.12 -9.75
N PHE A 88 8.81 10.74 -8.82
CA PHE A 88 10.20 11.20 -8.72
C PHE A 88 11.22 10.14 -9.15
N TYR A 89 10.86 8.86 -9.08
CA TYR A 89 11.73 7.71 -9.37
C TYR A 89 11.06 6.79 -10.40
N THR A 90 11.35 7.04 -11.67
CA THR A 90 10.49 6.66 -12.81
C THR A 90 10.79 5.30 -13.46
N LYS A 91 11.88 4.63 -13.11
CA LYS A 91 12.23 3.35 -13.75
C LYS A 91 11.52 2.21 -13.02
N ALA A 92 10.73 1.43 -13.76
CA ALA A 92 10.04 0.24 -13.24
C ALA A 92 10.99 -0.72 -12.49
N TRP A 93 12.24 -0.82 -12.92
CA TRP A 93 13.28 -1.65 -12.31
C TRP A 93 13.78 -1.14 -10.95
N ASP A 94 13.53 0.13 -10.61
CA ASP A 94 13.95 0.75 -9.35
C ASP A 94 12.86 0.62 -8.26
N ILE A 95 11.61 0.32 -8.64
CA ILE A 95 10.47 0.19 -7.72
C ILE A 95 10.68 -0.93 -6.71
N ILE A 96 11.01 -2.15 -7.16
CA ILE A 96 11.20 -3.30 -6.25
C ILE A 96 12.34 -3.06 -5.25
N PRO A 97 13.53 -2.57 -5.66
CA PRO A 97 14.57 -2.14 -4.71
C PRO A 97 14.10 -1.08 -3.71
N ILE A 98 13.32 -0.09 -4.14
CA ILE A 98 12.80 0.96 -3.26
C ILE A 98 11.81 0.37 -2.24
N ILE A 99 10.86 -0.47 -2.67
CA ILE A 99 9.91 -1.11 -1.74
C ILE A 99 10.67 -1.97 -0.73
N THR A 100 11.63 -2.78 -1.18
CA THR A 100 12.47 -3.60 -0.30
C THR A 100 13.24 -2.76 0.71
N MET A 101 13.69 -1.56 0.31
CA MET A 101 14.35 -0.61 1.20
C MET A 101 13.38 -0.03 2.22
N VAL A 102 12.16 0.36 1.82
CA VAL A 102 11.13 0.87 2.75
C VAL A 102 10.77 -0.19 3.79
N GLU A 103 10.56 -1.44 3.37
CA GLU A 103 10.20 -2.57 4.25
C GLU A 103 11.30 -2.95 5.26
N LYS A 104 12.53 -2.44 5.11
CA LYS A 104 13.57 -2.58 6.15
C LYS A 104 13.35 -1.65 7.33
N TYR A 105 12.59 -0.57 7.15
CA TYR A 105 12.43 0.50 8.13
C TYR A 105 10.99 0.71 8.59
N ALA A 106 10.02 0.26 7.81
CA ALA A 106 8.60 0.42 8.05
C ALA A 106 7.85 -0.91 7.92
N THR A 107 6.81 -1.10 8.74
CA THR A 107 5.86 -2.21 8.63
C THR A 107 4.83 -1.93 7.53
N GLN A 108 4.11 -2.97 7.09
CA GLN A 108 3.01 -2.77 6.12
C GLN A 108 1.90 -1.88 6.69
N GLU A 109 1.64 -1.92 7.99
CA GLU A 109 0.68 -1.02 8.65
C GLU A 109 1.16 0.44 8.64
N GLU A 110 2.43 0.70 8.96
CA GLU A 110 3.00 2.04 8.87
C GLU A 110 2.94 2.56 7.42
N CYS A 111 3.21 1.71 6.44
CA CYS A 111 3.03 2.04 5.04
C CYS A 111 1.57 2.34 4.68
N LEU A 112 0.61 1.54 5.16
CA LEU A 112 -0.80 1.77 4.90
C LEU A 112 -1.25 3.09 5.51
N ASN A 113 -0.83 3.38 6.75
CA ASN A 113 -1.13 4.62 7.45
C ASN A 113 -0.74 5.83 6.62
N TYR A 114 0.52 5.87 6.17
CA TYR A 114 0.99 6.96 5.31
C TYR A 114 0.22 7.02 3.99
N TYR A 115 0.04 5.89 3.31
CA TYR A 115 -0.64 5.82 2.01
C TYR A 115 -2.06 6.40 2.07
N ILE A 116 -2.86 5.97 3.05
CA ILE A 116 -4.25 6.42 3.22
C ILE A 116 -4.30 7.91 3.51
N HIS A 117 -3.51 8.41 4.46
CA HIS A 117 -3.49 9.84 4.79
C HIS A 117 -3.04 10.70 3.61
N LYS A 118 -2.02 10.25 2.87
CA LYS A 118 -1.56 10.92 1.66
C LYS A 118 -2.66 10.97 0.60
N LYS A 119 -3.37 9.85 0.37
CA LYS A 119 -4.44 9.78 -0.63
C LYS A 119 -5.64 10.66 -0.30
N ILE A 120 -6.07 10.67 0.96
CA ILE A 120 -7.12 11.57 1.44
C ILE A 120 -6.74 13.04 1.15
N LYS A 121 -5.49 13.41 1.46
CA LYS A 121 -4.98 14.76 1.21
C LYS A 121 -4.87 15.09 -0.28
N ASP A 122 -4.25 14.23 -1.07
CA ASP A 122 -4.00 14.47 -2.50
C ASP A 122 -5.30 14.53 -3.30
N GLU A 123 -6.33 13.77 -2.90
CA GLU A 123 -7.63 13.70 -3.58
C GLU A 123 -8.68 14.64 -2.96
N ASN A 124 -8.31 15.41 -1.92
CA ASN A 124 -9.21 16.29 -1.16
C ASN A 124 -10.50 15.59 -0.69
N ILE A 125 -10.36 14.37 -0.16
CA ILE A 125 -11.49 13.61 0.37
C ILE A 125 -11.91 14.23 1.70
N ASP A 126 -13.15 14.74 1.77
CA ASP A 126 -13.69 15.34 2.98
C ASP A 126 -14.04 14.26 4.00
N ILE A 127 -13.24 14.18 5.07
CA ILE A 127 -13.41 13.24 6.17
C ILE A 127 -13.31 14.03 7.46
N GLN A 128 -14.36 13.96 8.29
CA GLN A 128 -14.39 14.65 9.58
C GLN A 128 -13.29 14.13 10.52
N ASN A 129 -13.22 12.80 10.69
CA ASN A 129 -12.18 12.12 11.45
C ASN A 129 -12.16 10.62 11.09
N ILE A 130 -11.04 10.10 10.60
CA ILE A 130 -10.90 8.67 10.21
C ILE A 130 -11.24 7.74 11.39
N ASN A 131 -10.92 8.17 12.62
CA ASN A 131 -11.15 7.37 13.83
C ASN A 131 -12.63 7.19 14.16
N GLU A 132 -13.49 8.09 13.69
CA GLU A 132 -14.93 8.09 13.96
C GLU A 132 -15.74 7.35 12.89
N LEU A 133 -15.12 6.99 11.76
CA LEU A 133 -15.80 6.35 10.64
C LEU A 133 -16.35 4.97 11.00
N GLY A 134 -17.62 4.71 10.75
CA GLY A 134 -18.21 3.37 10.84
C GLY A 134 -17.66 2.40 9.79
N ASP A 135 -17.92 1.11 9.95
CA ASP A 135 -17.38 0.06 9.07
C ASP A 135 -17.76 0.28 7.59
N SER A 136 -18.99 0.72 7.34
CA SER A 136 -19.47 1.06 6.00
C SER A 136 -18.68 2.24 5.41
N GLU A 137 -18.39 3.26 6.21
CA GLU A 137 -17.68 4.46 5.75
C GLU A 137 -16.21 4.17 5.47
N ILE A 138 -15.58 3.29 6.27
CA ILE A 138 -14.23 2.79 6.01
C ILE A 138 -14.19 2.01 4.69
N ALA A 139 -15.14 1.09 4.47
CA ALA A 139 -15.20 0.32 3.24
C ALA A 139 -15.40 1.24 2.02
N GLU A 140 -16.31 2.23 2.10
CA GLU A 140 -16.50 3.23 1.05
C GLU A 140 -15.22 4.03 0.77
N LEU A 141 -14.52 4.46 1.82
CA LEU A 141 -13.28 5.23 1.70
C LEU A 141 -12.18 4.44 1.00
N ILE A 142 -11.96 3.17 1.38
CA ILE A 142 -10.95 2.31 0.76
C ILE A 142 -11.24 2.13 -0.73
N LEU A 143 -12.50 1.85 -1.09
CA LEU A 143 -12.93 1.69 -2.48
C LEU A 143 -12.76 2.98 -3.29
N LEU A 144 -13.07 4.13 -2.69
CA LEU A 144 -12.84 5.44 -3.32
C LEU A 144 -11.35 5.66 -3.59
N ILE A 145 -10.47 5.40 -2.62
CA ILE A 145 -9.02 5.55 -2.77
C ILE A 145 -8.46 4.63 -3.86
N GLU A 146 -8.97 3.40 -3.97
CA GLU A 146 -8.55 2.46 -5.03
C GLU A 146 -8.93 2.93 -6.43
N ASN A 147 -10.18 3.36 -6.61
CA ASN A 147 -10.67 3.78 -7.91
C ASN A 147 -11.82 4.81 -7.77
N PRO A 148 -11.48 6.10 -7.66
CA PRO A 148 -12.47 7.16 -7.43
C PRO A 148 -13.50 7.26 -8.55
N SER A 149 -13.09 6.91 -9.79
CA SER A 149 -13.95 6.96 -10.97
C SER A 149 -14.95 5.80 -11.00
N TYR A 150 -14.50 4.60 -10.65
CA TYR A 150 -15.34 3.40 -10.66
C TYR A 150 -16.31 3.37 -9.48
N TYR A 151 -15.85 3.77 -8.29
CA TYR A 151 -16.66 3.78 -7.07
C TYR A 151 -17.26 5.15 -6.72
N ASN A 152 -17.37 6.05 -7.70
CA ASN A 152 -17.99 7.35 -7.48
C ASN A 152 -19.45 7.21 -7.01
N LYS A 153 -19.73 7.42 -5.72
CA LYS A 153 -21.07 7.24 -5.12
C LYS A 153 -22.13 8.16 -5.74
N LYS A 154 -21.74 9.36 -6.20
CA LYS A 154 -22.65 10.29 -6.87
C LYS A 154 -23.06 9.80 -8.26
N ARG A 155 -22.15 9.14 -8.98
CA ARG A 155 -22.38 8.64 -10.34
C ARG A 155 -22.92 7.21 -10.39
N TYR A 156 -22.50 6.37 -9.45
CA TYR A 156 -22.78 4.93 -9.41
C TYR A 156 -23.13 4.45 -7.98
N PRO A 157 -24.21 4.95 -7.36
CA PRO A 157 -24.54 4.65 -5.96
C PRO A 157 -24.79 3.16 -5.71
N GLU A 158 -25.50 2.47 -6.60
CA GLU A 158 -25.80 1.03 -6.44
C GLU A 158 -24.53 0.18 -6.44
N ARG A 159 -23.55 0.52 -7.30
CA ARG A 159 -22.27 -0.20 -7.36
C ARG A 159 -21.52 -0.10 -6.05
N MET A 160 -21.44 1.12 -5.49
CA MET A 160 -20.80 1.33 -4.19
C MET A 160 -21.54 0.54 -3.10
N HIS A 161 -22.87 0.68 -3.04
CA HIS A 161 -23.70 0.02 -2.04
C HIS A 161 -23.57 -1.51 -2.08
N ASN A 162 -23.64 -2.11 -3.26
CA ASN A 162 -23.51 -3.56 -3.42
C ASN A 162 -22.13 -4.04 -2.95
N ARG A 163 -21.07 -3.34 -3.34
CA ARG A 163 -19.71 -3.73 -2.97
C ARG A 163 -19.45 -3.60 -1.47
N VAL A 164 -19.92 -2.51 -0.85
CA VAL A 164 -19.82 -2.32 0.60
C VAL A 164 -20.61 -3.41 1.33
N SER A 165 -21.81 -3.74 0.86
CA SER A 165 -22.63 -4.79 1.48
C SER A 165 -21.95 -6.16 1.42
N GLU A 166 -21.29 -6.50 0.31
CA GLU A 166 -20.47 -7.71 0.20
C GLU A 166 -19.32 -7.75 1.23
N ILE A 167 -18.65 -6.62 1.46
CA ILE A 167 -17.54 -6.50 2.41
C ILE A 167 -18.05 -6.65 3.84
N LEU A 168 -19.13 -5.95 4.20
CA LEU A 168 -19.73 -6.03 5.54
C LEU A 168 -20.28 -7.43 5.84
N ASN A 169 -20.83 -8.12 4.84
CA ASN A 169 -21.25 -9.51 4.97
C ASN A 169 -20.09 -10.48 5.24
N LYS A 170 -18.85 -10.14 4.84
CA LYS A 170 -17.66 -10.91 5.19
C LYS A 170 -17.13 -10.57 6.58
N LEU A 171 -17.33 -9.33 7.04
CA LEU A 171 -16.92 -8.89 8.37
C LEU A 171 -17.72 -9.56 9.49
N ASN A 172 -19.01 -9.85 9.23
CA ASN A 172 -19.94 -10.46 10.20
C ASN A 172 -19.94 -12.01 10.22
N LYS A 173 -19.01 -12.65 9.48
CA LYS A 173 -18.87 -14.12 9.42
C LYS A 173 -17.68 -14.57 10.22
#